data_AF-A0A1Q4HUU3-F1
#
_entry.id   AF-A0A1Q4HUU3-F1
#
_cell.length_a   1.000
_cell.length_b   1.000
_cell.length_c   1.000
_cell.angle_alpha   90.00
_cell.angle_beta   90.00
_cell.angle_gamma   90.00
#
_symmetry.space_group_name_H-M   'P 1'
#
loop_
_entity.id
_entity.type
_entity.pdbx_description
1 polymer ?
#
loop_
_entity_poly.entity_id
_entity_poly.type
_entity_poly.pdbx_seq_one_letter_code
_entity_poly.pdbx_strand_id
1 'polypeptide(L)'
;MLTAAASVISVTAMSACTQSHADPAFPDPSGYPRVNVFDYGIELPNPQRDPTTAIYFLTPEGIPCNFHTGSVECIGNIPGVPDSDKSPFTSVSTDSGIRAATTTPYSDGSVQGHPLKPLPPLQALAAGGTFCGVDSSGATACKDSRGRGFVISQQGTRWLPHV
;
A
#
# COMPACT_ATOMS: atom_id res chain seq x y z
N MET A 1 40.23 -45.85 51.49
CA MET A 1 39.42 -45.67 50.27
C MET A 1 38.24 -44.78 50.62
N LEU A 2 38.26 -43.51 50.21
CA LEU A 2 37.07 -42.65 50.18
C LEU A 2 37.16 -41.79 48.91
N THR A 3 36.11 -41.87 48.10
CA THR A 3 36.01 -41.49 46.69
C THR A 3 35.71 -40.00 46.51
N ALA A 4 36.41 -39.33 45.58
CA ALA A 4 36.10 -37.99 45.12
C ALA A 4 34.93 -38.00 44.13
N ALA A 5 33.92 -37.16 44.33
CA ALA A 5 32.83 -36.97 43.39
C ALA A 5 33.08 -35.69 42.56
N ALA A 6 33.27 -35.84 41.26
CA ALA A 6 33.40 -34.74 40.30
C ALA A 6 32.03 -34.46 39.67
N SER A 7 31.52 -33.25 39.86
CA SER A 7 30.25 -32.78 39.28
C SER A 7 30.50 -32.20 37.89
N VAL A 8 29.87 -32.78 36.85
CA VAL A 8 29.93 -32.29 35.47
C VAL A 8 28.73 -31.39 35.21
N ILE A 9 28.97 -30.12 34.89
CA ILE A 9 27.92 -29.15 34.51
C ILE A 9 27.72 -29.26 32.99
N SER A 10 26.59 -29.84 32.57
CA SER A 10 26.18 -29.88 31.17
C SER A 10 25.60 -28.53 30.75
N VAL A 11 26.30 -27.81 29.87
CA VAL A 11 25.79 -26.59 29.23
C VAL A 11 25.00 -27.00 27.99
N THR A 12 23.67 -26.99 28.08
CA THR A 12 22.80 -27.12 26.90
C THR A 12 22.78 -25.80 26.14
N ALA A 13 23.48 -25.76 25.00
CA ALA A 13 23.38 -24.67 24.04
C ALA A 13 21.97 -24.66 23.43
N MET A 14 21.14 -23.70 23.84
CA MET A 14 19.87 -23.44 23.16
C MET A 14 20.18 -22.78 21.81
N SER A 15 20.10 -23.55 20.74
CA SER A 15 20.04 -23.01 19.38
C SER A 15 18.80 -22.13 19.26
N ALA A 16 19.00 -20.82 19.30
CA ALA A 16 17.98 -19.86 18.91
C ALA A 16 17.72 -20.05 17.41
N CYS A 17 16.62 -20.74 17.07
CA CYS A 17 16.07 -20.69 15.73
C CYS A 17 15.72 -19.23 15.43
N THR A 18 16.53 -18.59 14.60
CA THR A 18 16.12 -17.36 13.92
C THR A 18 14.94 -17.72 13.03
N GLN A 19 13.72 -17.50 13.52
CA GLN A 19 12.54 -17.43 12.68
C GLN A 19 12.77 -16.29 11.69
N SER A 20 13.27 -16.63 10.51
CA SER A 20 13.13 -15.78 9.33
C SER A 20 11.62 -15.76 9.05
N HIS A 21 10.93 -14.79 9.65
CA HIS A 21 9.61 -14.42 9.19
C HIS A 21 9.83 -13.95 7.75
N ALA A 22 9.51 -14.81 6.77
CA ALA A 22 9.38 -14.37 5.40
C ALA A 22 8.46 -13.14 5.44
N ASP A 23 8.93 -12.04 4.85
CA ASP A 23 8.11 -10.85 4.72
C ASP A 23 6.77 -11.29 4.13
N PRO A 24 5.61 -10.98 4.75
CA PRO A 24 4.33 -11.43 4.23
C PRO A 24 4.23 -10.99 2.78
N ALA A 25 4.04 -11.97 1.89
CA ALA A 25 4.04 -11.77 0.44
C ALA A 25 3.09 -10.63 0.06
N PHE A 26 3.38 -9.95 -1.05
CA PHE A 26 2.43 -9.03 -1.66
C PHE A 26 1.10 -9.78 -1.84
N PRO A 27 -0.01 -9.33 -1.23
CA PRO A 27 -1.31 -9.89 -1.53
C PRO A 27 -1.50 -9.80 -3.02
N ASP A 28 -1.88 -10.88 -3.72
CA ASP A 28 -2.14 -10.79 -5.16
C ASP A 28 -3.64 -10.52 -5.39
N PRO A 29 -4.04 -9.25 -5.58
CA PRO A 29 -5.44 -8.94 -5.82
C PRO A 29 -5.89 -9.35 -7.24
N SER A 30 -5.02 -9.93 -8.09
CA SER A 30 -5.36 -10.28 -9.48
C SER A 30 -6.48 -11.31 -9.60
N GLY A 31 -6.70 -12.11 -8.56
CA GLY A 31 -7.81 -13.06 -8.45
C GLY A 31 -9.15 -12.45 -8.02
N TYR A 32 -9.19 -11.17 -7.63
CA TYR A 32 -10.44 -10.52 -7.20
C TYR A 32 -11.28 -10.08 -8.40
N PRO A 33 -12.62 -10.13 -8.30
CA PRO A 33 -13.49 -9.50 -9.28
C PRO A 33 -13.14 -8.02 -9.45
N ARG A 34 -13.22 -7.54 -10.70
CA ARG A 34 -12.92 -6.15 -11.02
C ARG A 34 -14.20 -5.33 -10.95
N VAL A 35 -14.13 -4.19 -10.26
CA VAL A 35 -15.15 -3.15 -10.36
C VAL A 35 -15.10 -2.50 -11.74
N ASN A 36 -16.19 -1.83 -12.11
CA ASN A 36 -16.21 -0.99 -13.30
C ASN A 36 -15.34 0.26 -13.08
N VAL A 37 -14.27 0.42 -13.86
CA VAL A 37 -13.33 1.55 -13.74
C VAL A 37 -14.00 2.91 -13.97
N PHE A 38 -15.06 2.96 -14.79
CA PHE A 38 -15.76 4.21 -15.09
C PHE A 38 -16.50 4.78 -13.87
N ASP A 39 -16.87 3.94 -12.89
CA ASP A 39 -17.49 4.40 -11.64
C ASP A 39 -16.51 5.17 -10.73
N TYR A 40 -15.22 5.11 -11.04
CA TYR A 40 -14.12 5.74 -10.31
C TYR A 40 -13.50 6.91 -11.11
N GLY A 41 -14.06 7.21 -12.28
CA GLY A 41 -13.62 8.32 -13.12
C GLY A 41 -14.18 9.66 -12.65
N ILE A 42 -13.29 10.65 -12.54
CA ILE A 42 -13.64 12.04 -12.28
C ILE A 42 -13.12 12.87 -13.43
N GLU A 43 -13.99 13.65 -14.06
CA GLU A 43 -13.61 14.61 -15.09
C GLU A 43 -12.98 15.84 -14.44
N LEU A 44 -11.70 16.09 -14.77
CA LEU A 44 -10.98 17.24 -14.27
C LEU A 44 -10.94 18.33 -15.33
N PRO A 45 -11.08 19.61 -14.94
CA PRO A 45 -10.89 20.73 -15.84
C PRO A 45 -9.52 20.67 -16.52
N ASN A 46 -9.52 20.83 -17.84
CA ASN A 46 -8.32 20.87 -18.67
C ASN A 46 -8.35 22.16 -19.50
N PRO A 47 -7.80 23.27 -19.00
CA PRO A 47 -7.93 24.56 -19.66
C PRO A 47 -7.49 24.51 -21.13
N GLN A 48 -8.33 25.06 -22.02
CA GLN A 48 -8.13 25.09 -23.48
C GLN A 48 -8.21 23.72 -24.18
N ARG A 49 -8.66 22.67 -23.50
CA ARG A 49 -8.84 21.31 -24.03
C ARG A 49 -10.09 20.66 -23.45
N ASP A 50 -10.43 19.49 -23.96
CA ASP A 50 -11.48 18.66 -23.36
C ASP A 50 -11.05 18.18 -21.96
N PRO A 51 -11.99 18.07 -21.01
CA PRO A 51 -11.72 17.54 -19.67
C PRO A 51 -10.98 16.22 -19.70
N THR A 52 -10.09 16.01 -18.73
CA THR A 52 -9.36 14.76 -18.60
C THR A 52 -10.02 13.91 -17.52
N THR A 53 -10.38 12.68 -17.86
CA THR A 53 -10.85 11.72 -16.85
C THR A 53 -9.64 11.15 -16.11
N ALA A 54 -9.60 11.35 -14.79
CA ALA A 54 -8.65 10.69 -13.90
C ALA A 54 -9.38 9.68 -13.01
N ILE A 55 -8.72 8.56 -12.71
CA ILE A 55 -9.31 7.48 -11.90
C ILE A 55 -8.83 7.63 -10.47
N TYR A 56 -9.77 7.76 -9.54
CA TYR A 56 -9.52 7.95 -8.11
C TYR A 56 -10.27 6.91 -7.29
N PHE A 57 -9.74 6.53 -6.14
CA PHE A 57 -10.46 5.72 -5.16
C PHE A 57 -10.01 6.04 -3.73
N LEU A 58 -10.80 5.62 -2.75
CA LEU A 58 -10.38 5.58 -1.34
C LEU A 58 -10.01 4.16 -0.95
N THR A 59 -8.92 4.00 -0.21
CA THR A 59 -8.70 2.78 0.57
C THR A 59 -9.78 2.63 1.65
N PRO A 60 -9.97 1.44 2.25
CA PRO A 60 -10.94 1.26 3.33
C PRO A 60 -10.72 2.17 4.54
N GLU A 61 -9.46 2.51 4.84
CA GLU A 61 -9.10 3.49 5.88
C GLU A 61 -9.23 4.95 5.44
N GLY A 62 -9.75 5.22 4.25
CA GLY A 62 -10.06 6.56 3.76
C GLY A 62 -8.88 7.31 3.14
N ILE A 63 -7.82 6.61 2.73
CA ILE A 63 -6.67 7.23 2.07
C ILE A 63 -6.99 7.42 0.58
N PRO A 64 -6.90 8.64 0.05
CA PRO A 64 -7.07 8.89 -1.37
C PRO A 64 -5.92 8.33 -2.20
N CYS A 65 -6.29 7.69 -3.29
CA CYS A 65 -5.37 7.15 -4.28
C CYS A 65 -5.83 7.52 -5.68
N ASN A 66 -4.87 7.70 -6.59
CA ASN A 66 -5.14 7.99 -7.99
C ASN A 66 -4.22 7.20 -8.92
N PHE A 67 -4.79 6.85 -10.06
CA PHE A 67 -4.05 6.25 -11.15
C PHE A 67 -3.38 7.36 -11.96
N HIS A 68 -2.08 7.21 -12.16
CA HIS A 68 -1.28 8.00 -13.08
C HIS A 68 -0.93 7.14 -14.32
N THR A 69 -0.25 7.73 -15.30
CA THR A 69 0.21 6.98 -16.48
C THR A 69 1.25 5.93 -16.06
N GLY A 70 0.80 4.69 -15.85
CA GLY A 70 1.65 3.54 -15.54
C GLY A 70 2.07 3.42 -14.08
N SER A 71 1.50 4.22 -13.17
CA SER A 71 1.71 4.10 -11.72
C SER A 71 0.43 4.39 -10.95
N VAL A 72 0.41 4.01 -9.68
CA VAL A 72 -0.63 4.42 -8.72
C VAL A 72 0.05 5.10 -7.57
N GLU A 73 -0.55 6.21 -7.11
CA GLU A 73 -0.08 6.97 -5.97
C GLU A 73 -1.21 7.15 -4.95
N CYS A 74 -0.88 7.07 -3.67
CA CYS A 74 -1.75 7.44 -2.57
C CYS A 74 -1.06 8.53 -1.75
N ILE A 75 -1.79 9.61 -1.42
CA ILE A 75 -1.24 10.75 -0.67
C ILE A 75 -2.13 11.05 0.53
N GLY A 76 -1.55 11.10 1.71
CA GLY A 76 -2.25 11.49 2.93
C GLY A 76 -1.51 11.10 4.20
N ASN A 77 -2.28 10.81 5.25
CA ASN A 77 -1.75 10.30 6.51
C ASN A 77 -1.56 8.78 6.41
N ILE A 78 -0.45 8.38 5.79
CA ILE A 78 -0.17 6.97 5.49
C ILE A 78 0.30 6.22 6.76
N PRO A 79 -0.37 5.11 7.16
CA PRO A 79 -0.01 4.35 8.35
C PRO A 79 1.40 3.76 8.30
N GLY A 80 2.08 3.73 9.45
CA GLY A 80 3.37 3.05 9.63
C GLY A 80 4.58 3.72 8.96
N VAL A 81 4.41 4.93 8.42
CA VAL A 81 5.50 5.70 7.80
C VAL A 81 6.26 6.48 8.89
N PRO A 82 7.61 6.47 8.88
CA PRO A 82 8.41 7.25 9.82
C PRO A 82 8.27 8.76 9.58
N ASP A 83 8.47 9.56 10.63
CA ASP A 83 8.26 11.01 10.54
C ASP A 83 9.24 11.72 9.60
N SER A 84 10.41 11.12 9.32
CA SER A 84 11.34 11.62 8.29
C SER A 84 10.73 11.64 6.88
N ASP A 85 9.73 10.79 6.63
CA ASP A 85 9.03 10.66 5.36
C ASP A 85 7.63 11.29 5.40
N LYS A 86 7.38 12.19 6.37
CA LYS A 86 6.16 13.00 6.51
C LYS A 86 6.50 14.48 6.47
N SER A 87 5.78 15.26 5.66
CA SER A 87 5.96 16.71 5.70
C SER A 87 4.82 17.48 5.05
N PRO A 88 3.62 17.69 5.64
CA PRO A 88 3.03 16.95 6.76
C PRO A 88 2.39 15.63 6.32
N PHE A 89 2.27 15.39 5.01
CA PHE A 89 1.71 14.16 4.45
C PHE A 89 2.83 13.24 3.94
N THR A 90 2.42 12.05 3.55
CA THR A 90 3.24 11.09 2.83
C THR A 90 2.57 10.74 1.51
N SER A 91 3.38 10.60 0.47
CA SER A 91 3.03 9.92 -0.78
C SER A 91 3.64 8.51 -0.76
N VAL A 92 2.86 7.53 -1.19
CA VAL A 92 3.36 6.21 -1.59
C VAL A 92 2.94 5.96 -3.03
N SER A 93 3.90 5.73 -3.90
CA SER A 93 3.65 5.40 -5.30
C SER A 93 4.33 4.10 -5.70
N THR A 94 3.70 3.33 -6.59
CA THR A 94 4.30 2.11 -7.15
C THR A 94 5.64 2.42 -7.83
N ASP A 95 5.80 3.60 -8.43
CA ASP A 95 6.99 3.93 -9.22
C ASP A 95 8.12 4.63 -8.48
N SER A 96 7.81 5.34 -7.39
CA SER A 96 8.76 6.22 -6.70
C SER A 96 8.99 5.89 -5.23
N GLY A 97 8.28 4.92 -4.67
CA GLY A 97 8.39 4.54 -3.27
C GLY A 97 7.59 5.45 -2.33
N ILE A 98 7.99 5.42 -1.05
CA ILE A 98 7.44 6.28 0.01
C ILE A 98 8.24 7.59 0.05
N ARG A 99 7.55 8.74 0.09
CA ARG A 99 8.14 10.07 0.08
C ARG A 99 7.33 11.05 0.92
N ALA A 100 8.00 12.01 1.55
CA ALA A 100 7.32 13.14 2.17
C ALA A 100 6.58 14.00 1.12
N ALA A 101 5.40 14.51 1.47
CA ALA A 101 4.57 15.36 0.61
C ALA A 101 4.06 16.60 1.37
N THR A 102 4.37 17.79 0.84
CA THR A 102 4.03 19.12 1.41
C THR A 102 2.58 19.51 1.28
N THR A 103 1.89 18.91 0.32
CA THR A 103 0.48 19.18 0.06
C THR A 103 -0.20 17.90 -0.41
N THR A 104 -1.52 17.91 -0.37
CA THR A 104 -2.36 16.90 -0.97
C THR A 104 -3.47 17.61 -1.75
N PRO A 105 -3.86 17.14 -2.95
CA PRO A 105 -4.99 17.71 -3.68
C PRO A 105 -6.34 17.31 -3.06
N TYR A 106 -6.32 16.46 -2.03
CA TYR A 106 -7.50 15.86 -1.43
C TYR A 106 -7.95 16.61 -0.19
N SER A 107 -9.27 16.77 -0.04
CA SER A 107 -9.90 17.33 1.15
C SER A 107 -11.13 16.52 1.49
N ASP A 108 -11.26 16.07 2.74
CA ASP A 108 -12.42 15.33 3.25
C ASP A 108 -12.87 14.17 2.35
N GLY A 109 -11.91 13.37 1.84
CA GLY A 109 -12.20 12.25 0.94
C GLY A 109 -12.72 12.66 -0.43
N SER A 110 -12.44 13.90 -0.86
CA SER A 110 -12.84 14.43 -2.17
C SER A 110 -11.63 15.03 -2.91
N VAL A 111 -11.75 15.15 -4.23
CA VAL A 111 -10.83 15.91 -5.09
C VAL A 111 -11.63 16.93 -5.87
N GLN A 112 -11.27 18.22 -5.78
CA GLN A 112 -12.00 19.32 -6.45
C GLN A 112 -13.53 19.30 -6.18
N GLY A 113 -13.96 18.90 -4.98
CA GLY A 113 -15.38 18.80 -4.61
C GLY A 113 -16.10 17.53 -5.09
N HIS A 114 -15.42 16.65 -5.81
CA HIS A 114 -15.95 15.34 -6.19
C HIS A 114 -15.60 14.30 -5.11
N PRO A 115 -16.60 13.68 -4.45
CA PRO A 115 -16.33 12.65 -3.45
C PRO A 115 -15.68 11.43 -4.10
N LEU A 116 -14.66 10.90 -3.45
CA LEU A 116 -13.96 9.70 -3.90
C LEU A 116 -14.70 8.45 -3.44
N LYS A 117 -14.81 7.46 -4.32
CA LYS A 117 -15.48 6.20 -4.04
C LYS A 117 -14.51 5.22 -3.35
N PRO A 118 -14.89 4.58 -2.23
CA PRO A 118 -14.10 3.50 -1.66
C PRO A 118 -13.98 2.30 -2.61
N LEU A 119 -12.82 1.64 -2.61
CA LEU A 119 -12.65 0.33 -3.23
C LEU A 119 -13.10 -0.74 -2.23
N PRO A 120 -14.16 -1.54 -2.52
CA PRO A 120 -14.66 -2.49 -1.55
C PRO A 120 -13.66 -3.64 -1.28
N PRO A 121 -13.73 -4.28 -0.11
CA PRO A 121 -12.99 -5.50 0.16
C PRO A 121 -13.27 -6.62 -0.86
N LEU A 122 -12.24 -7.42 -1.14
CA LEU A 122 -12.26 -8.50 -2.14
C LEU A 122 -12.67 -8.03 -3.54
N GLN A 123 -12.35 -6.77 -3.86
CA GLN A 123 -12.50 -6.22 -5.20
C GLN A 123 -11.17 -5.64 -5.69
N ALA A 124 -11.06 -5.56 -7.00
CA ALA A 124 -9.94 -4.92 -7.67
C ALA A 124 -10.38 -3.81 -8.62
N LEU A 125 -9.48 -2.84 -8.82
CA LEU A 125 -9.59 -1.75 -9.76
C LEU A 125 -8.33 -1.74 -10.63
N ALA A 126 -8.52 -1.65 -11.95
CA ALA A 126 -7.43 -1.70 -12.91
C ALA A 126 -7.56 -0.59 -13.94
N ALA A 127 -6.46 0.12 -14.21
CA ALA A 127 -6.38 1.13 -15.26
C ALA A 127 -4.94 1.26 -15.76
N GLY A 128 -4.74 1.45 -17.08
CA GLY A 128 -3.44 1.77 -17.65
C GLY A 128 -2.32 0.77 -17.35
N GLY A 129 -2.63 -0.52 -17.23
CA GLY A 129 -1.65 -1.57 -16.90
C GLY A 129 -1.21 -1.59 -15.43
N THR A 130 -1.87 -0.82 -14.57
CA THR A 130 -1.72 -0.86 -13.12
C THR A 130 -2.96 -1.45 -12.47
N PHE A 131 -2.79 -1.96 -11.25
CA PHE A 131 -3.77 -2.80 -10.62
C PHE A 131 -3.75 -2.61 -9.11
N CYS A 132 -4.90 -2.31 -8.52
CA CYS A 132 -5.10 -2.22 -7.08
C CYS A 132 -6.21 -3.17 -6.63
N GLY A 133 -6.11 -3.69 -5.42
CA GLY A 133 -7.24 -4.36 -4.79
C GLY A 133 -7.15 -4.34 -3.29
N VAL A 134 -8.29 -4.63 -2.67
CA VAL A 134 -8.44 -4.67 -1.22
C VAL A 134 -8.67 -6.11 -0.80
N ASP A 135 -7.86 -6.60 0.12
CA ASP A 135 -8.02 -7.97 0.64
C ASP A 135 -9.15 -8.07 1.69
N SER A 136 -9.39 -9.27 2.22
CA SER A 136 -10.43 -9.49 3.24
C SER A 136 -10.13 -8.83 4.59
N SER A 137 -8.89 -8.43 4.84
CA SER A 137 -8.49 -7.71 6.06
C SER A 137 -8.64 -6.19 5.92
N GLY A 138 -8.91 -5.71 4.70
CA GLY A 138 -8.98 -4.29 4.38
C GLY A 138 -7.64 -3.69 3.94
N ALA A 139 -6.59 -4.50 3.75
CA ALA A 139 -5.34 -3.99 3.22
C ALA A 139 -5.45 -3.69 1.72
N THR A 140 -5.00 -2.52 1.31
CA THR A 140 -4.95 -2.12 -0.09
C THR A 140 -3.59 -2.45 -0.67
N ALA A 141 -3.55 -3.28 -1.71
CA ALA A 141 -2.35 -3.63 -2.45
C ALA A 141 -2.43 -3.08 -3.88
N CYS A 142 -1.41 -2.33 -4.31
CA CYS A 142 -1.31 -1.78 -5.66
C CYS A 142 -0.01 -2.21 -6.33
N LYS A 143 -0.06 -2.56 -7.62
CA LYS A 143 1.10 -2.90 -8.44
C LYS A 143 1.04 -2.25 -9.82
N ASP A 144 2.21 -1.96 -10.36
CA ASP A 144 2.37 -1.51 -11.74
C ASP A 144 2.83 -2.63 -12.68
N SER A 145 2.85 -2.32 -13.97
CA SER A 145 3.26 -3.26 -15.04
C SER A 145 4.74 -3.65 -14.99
N ARG A 146 5.56 -2.98 -14.17
CA ARG A 146 6.99 -3.29 -13.98
C ARG A 146 7.23 -4.21 -12.78
N GLY A 147 6.16 -4.67 -12.12
CA GLY A 147 6.26 -5.54 -10.95
C GLY A 147 6.71 -4.79 -9.71
N ARG A 148 6.46 -3.49 -9.60
CA ARG A 148 6.64 -2.74 -8.34
C ARG A 148 5.28 -2.53 -7.70
N GLY A 149 5.24 -2.45 -6.38
CA GLY A 149 3.98 -2.27 -5.68
C GLY A 149 4.12 -1.72 -4.28
N PHE A 150 2.98 -1.50 -3.64
CA PHE A 150 2.90 -1.18 -2.23
C PHE A 150 1.67 -1.82 -1.60
N VAL A 151 1.71 -1.96 -0.28
CA VAL A 151 0.59 -2.40 0.54
C VAL A 151 0.37 -1.35 1.63
N ILE A 152 -0.86 -0.87 1.76
CA ILE A 152 -1.31 -0.01 2.85
C ILE A 152 -2.27 -0.82 3.73
N SER A 153 -2.06 -0.79 5.04
CA SER A 153 -2.88 -1.46 6.02
C SER A 153 -2.86 -0.69 7.34
N GLN A 154 -3.74 -1.05 8.27
CA GLN A 154 -3.70 -0.49 9.63
C GLN A 154 -2.37 -0.80 10.37
N GLN A 155 -1.70 -1.90 10.02
CA GLN A 155 -0.43 -2.31 10.61
C GLN A 155 0.76 -1.51 10.05
N GLY A 156 0.55 -0.78 8.96
CA GLY A 156 1.56 0.04 8.32
C GLY A 156 1.57 -0.12 6.81
N THR A 157 2.51 0.60 6.20
CA THR A 157 2.69 0.66 4.76
C THR A 157 4.04 0.10 4.38
N ARG A 158 4.08 -0.66 3.29
CA ARG A 158 5.32 -1.18 2.70
C ARG A 158 5.34 -0.92 1.21
N TRP A 159 6.48 -0.50 0.70
CA TRP A 159 6.75 -0.44 -0.73
C TRP A 159 7.70 -1.57 -1.12
N LEU A 160 7.46 -2.17 -2.27
CA LEU A 160 8.10 -3.39 -2.75
C LEU A 160 8.62 -3.14 -4.17
N PRO A 161 9.94 -3.22 -4.41
CA PRO A 161 10.51 -3.05 -5.76
C PRO A 161 10.17 -4.21 -6.70
N HIS A 162 9.74 -5.36 -6.16
CA HIS A 162 9.42 -6.58 -6.89
C HIS A 162 8.20 -7.27 -6.25
N VAL A 163 7.17 -7.57 -7.04
CA VAL A 163 5.92 -8.26 -6.64
C VAL A 163 5.41 -9.22 -7.71
#